data_AF-A0A957FYX8-F1
#
_entry.id   AF-A0A957FYX8-F1
#
_cell.length_a   1.000
_cell.length_b   1.000
_cell.length_c   1.000
_cell.angle_alpha   90.00
_cell.angle_beta   90.00
_cell.angle_gamma   90.00
#
_symmetry.space_group_name_H-M   'P 1'
#
loop_
_entity.id
_entity.type
_entity.pdbx_description
1 polymer ?
#
loop_
_entity_poly.entity_id
_entity_poly.type
_entity_poly.pdbx_seq_one_letter_code
_entity_poly.pdbx_strand_id
1 'polypeptide(L)'
;MTIWEAILLGIIQGATEFLPVSSSGHSVLVPLLFDLDTPSLGAVAIAHLGTLGAVLLYFRADLAKIIRGSWQAVQRRTLWQSADFRLAAWITIGTIPAVIVG
;
A
#
# COMPACT_ATOMS: atom_id res chain seq x y z
N MET A 1 22.21 -11.44 -2.09
CA MET A 1 21.66 -10.12 -2.47
C MET A 1 22.71 -9.03 -2.30
N THR A 2 23.18 -8.50 -3.42
CA THR A 2 24.02 -7.31 -3.50
C THR A 2 23.17 -6.04 -3.34
N ILE A 3 23.82 -4.89 -3.11
CA ILE A 3 23.14 -3.58 -3.08
C ILE A 3 22.45 -3.30 -4.43
N TRP A 4 23.06 -3.71 -5.54
CA TRP A 4 22.48 -3.53 -6.87
C TRP A 4 21.19 -4.32 -7.06
N GLU A 5 21.15 -5.58 -6.60
CA GLU A 5 19.94 -6.39 -6.63
C GLU A 5 18.84 -5.83 -5.72
N ALA A 6 19.21 -5.26 -4.58
CA ALA A 6 18.26 -4.59 -3.68
C ALA A 6 17.65 -3.32 -4.30
N ILE A 7 18.45 -2.51 -5.00
CA ILE A 7 17.97 -1.34 -5.75
C ILE A 7 17.01 -1.79 -6.87
N LEU A 8 17.40 -2.82 -7.63
CA LEU A 8 16.57 -3.37 -8.70
C LEU A 8 15.24 -3.90 -8.17
N LEU A 9 15.24 -4.67 -7.07
CA LEU A 9 14.04 -5.12 -6.39
C LEU A 9 13.15 -3.93 -5.98
N GLY A 10 13.74 -2.89 -5.40
CA GLY A 10 13.00 -1.68 -5.01
C GLY A 10 12.35 -0.97 -6.20
N ILE A 11 13.03 -0.88 -7.34
CA ILE A 11 12.49 -0.30 -8.57
C ILE A 11 11.32 -1.13 -9.10
N ILE A 12 11.50 -2.46 -9.18
CA ILE A 12 10.46 -3.37 -9.68
C ILE A 12 9.24 -3.33 -8.77
N GLN A 13 9.44 -3.45 -7.46
CA GLN A 13 8.36 -3.38 -6.50
C GLN A 13 7.63 -2.03 -6.58
N GLY A 14 8.36 -0.92 -6.60
CA GLY A 14 7.78 0.42 -6.70
C GLY A 14 6.99 0.66 -7.98
N ALA A 15 7.47 0.12 -9.12
CA ALA A 15 6.80 0.25 -10.40
C ALA A 15 5.56 -0.67 -10.54
N THR A 16 5.59 -1.85 -9.94
CA THR A 16 4.57 -2.89 -10.16
C THR A 16 3.52 -2.99 -9.06
N GLU A 17 3.78 -2.53 -7.84
CA GLU A 17 2.83 -2.68 -6.71
C GLU A 17 1.49 -1.98 -6.96
N PHE A 18 1.53 -0.82 -7.63
CA PHE A 18 0.32 -0.02 -7.90
C PHE A 18 -0.36 -0.37 -9.22
N LEU A 19 0.31 -1.19 -10.05
CA LEU A 19 -0.22 -1.64 -11.32
C LEU A 19 -0.85 -3.03 -11.16
N PRO A 20 -1.95 -3.33 -11.86
CA PRO A 20 -2.60 -4.65 -11.79
C PRO A 20 -1.83 -5.70 -12.62
N VAL A 21 -0.54 -5.88 -12.32
CA VAL A 21 0.41 -6.73 -13.07
C VAL A 21 1.10 -7.77 -12.20
N SER A 22 0.74 -7.89 -10.92
CA SER A 22 1.32 -8.80 -9.91
C SER A 22 2.79 -8.50 -9.59
N SER A 23 3.02 -7.71 -8.53
CA SER A 23 4.37 -7.40 -8.03
C SER A 23 5.11 -8.65 -7.52
N SER A 24 4.40 -9.55 -6.83
CA SER A 24 4.96 -10.82 -6.36
C SER A 24 5.48 -11.71 -7.50
N GLY A 25 4.79 -11.72 -8.65
CA GLY A 25 5.25 -12.41 -9.85
C GLY A 25 6.58 -11.85 -10.37
N HIS A 26 6.70 -10.53 -10.45
CA HIS A 26 7.93 -9.88 -10.93
C HIS A 26 9.11 -10.05 -9.97
N SER A 27 8.84 -10.05 -8.66
CA SER A 27 9.86 -10.31 -7.62
C SER A 27 10.43 -11.73 -7.64
N VAL A 28 9.77 -12.68 -8.32
CA VAL A 28 10.28 -14.04 -8.56
C VAL A 28 10.83 -14.20 -9.97
N LEU A 29 10.13 -13.68 -10.98
CA LEU A 29 10.49 -13.84 -12.39
C LEU A 29 11.77 -13.09 -12.76
N VAL A 30 11.97 -11.86 -12.26
CA VAL A 30 13.15 -11.09 -12.62
C VAL A 30 14.43 -11.76 -12.11
N PRO A 31 14.55 -12.16 -10.83
CA PRO A 31 15.73 -12.89 -10.39
C PRO A 31 15.99 -14.17 -11.19
N LEU A 32 14.94 -14.93 -11.50
CA LEU A 32 15.03 -16.15 -12.29
C LEU A 32 15.55 -15.92 -13.72
N LEU A 33 15.07 -14.87 -14.41
CA LEU A 33 15.44 -14.57 -15.79
C LEU A 33 16.86 -14.02 -15.94
N PHE A 34 17.38 -13.38 -14.90
CA PHE A 34 18.69 -12.73 -14.90
C PHE A 34 19.74 -13.48 -14.06
N ASP A 35 19.43 -14.70 -13.59
CA ASP A 35 20.29 -15.54 -12.75
C ASP A 35 20.81 -14.80 -11.49
N LEU A 36 19.92 -14.00 -10.87
CA LEU A 36 20.20 -13.22 -9.67
C LEU A 36 19.78 -13.98 -8.41
N ASP A 37 20.31 -13.56 -7.27
CA ASP A 37 19.90 -14.10 -5.97
C ASP A 37 18.40 -13.87 -5.75
N THR A 38 17.67 -14.95 -5.40
CA THR A 38 16.26 -14.83 -5.04
C THR A 38 16.09 -13.96 -3.80
N PRO A 39 15.23 -12.92 -3.85
CA PRO A 39 14.94 -12.09 -2.70
C PRO A 39 14.43 -12.93 -1.53
N SER A 40 14.96 -12.66 -0.33
CA SER A 40 14.40 -13.26 0.88
C SER A 40 13.00 -12.68 1.15
N LEU A 41 12.16 -13.44 1.86
CA LEU A 41 10.85 -12.93 2.30
C LEU A 41 10.97 -11.61 3.08
N GLY A 42 12.04 -11.45 3.87
CA GLY A 42 12.31 -10.21 4.58
C GLY A 42 12.61 -9.03 3.65
N ALA A 43 13.39 -9.24 2.58
CA ALA A 43 13.69 -8.21 1.60
C ALA A 43 12.43 -7.75 0.85
N VAL A 44 11.59 -8.70 0.44
CA VAL A 44 10.29 -8.42 -0.22
C VAL A 44 9.35 -7.69 0.73
N ALA A 45 9.25 -8.12 1.99
CA ALA A 45 8.42 -7.45 3.00
C ALA A 45 8.86 -6.00 3.25
N ILE A 46 10.17 -5.74 3.33
CA ILE A 46 10.70 -4.38 3.46
C ILE A 46 10.38 -3.54 2.22
N ALA A 47 10.44 -4.11 1.02
CA ALA A 47 10.05 -3.43 -0.20
C ALA A 47 8.54 -3.08 -0.23
N HIS A 48 7.67 -3.96 0.28
CA HIS A 48 6.25 -3.64 0.51
C HIS A 48 6.06 -2.51 1.54
N LEU A 49 6.87 -2.47 2.61
CA LEU A 49 6.83 -1.34 3.55
C LEU A 49 7.25 -0.02 2.87
N GLY A 50 8.21 -0.08 1.94
CA GLY A 50 8.61 1.08 1.13
C GLY A 50 7.48 1.61 0.27
N THR A 51 6.75 0.73 -0.43
CA THR A 51 5.60 1.12 -1.25
C THR A 51 4.41 1.60 -0.42
N LEU A 52 4.14 0.97 0.73
CA LEU A 52 3.18 1.48 1.71
C LEU A 52 3.56 2.89 2.18
N GLY A 53 4.83 3.10 2.53
CA GLY A 53 5.35 4.41 2.91
C GLY A 53 5.17 5.45 1.81
N ALA A 54 5.38 5.09 0.54
CA ALA A 54 5.15 5.96 -0.60
C ALA A 54 3.68 6.38 -0.73
N VAL A 55 2.72 5.45 -0.58
CA VAL A 55 1.28 5.75 -0.60
C VAL A 55 0.88 6.66 0.56
N LEU A 56 1.34 6.36 1.77
CA LEU A 56 1.05 7.18 2.95
C LEU A 56 1.60 8.59 2.80
N LEU A 57 2.81 8.74 2.25
CA LEU A 57 3.41 10.04 2.00
C LEU A 57 2.69 10.82 0.89
N TYR A 58 2.35 10.15 -0.21
CA TYR A 58 1.65 10.75 -1.35
C TYR A 58 0.26 11.24 -0.95
N PHE A 59 -0.55 10.39 -0.31
CA PHE A 59 -1.92 10.71 0.13
C PHE A 59 -2.00 11.35 1.52
N ARG A 60 -0.88 11.80 2.12
CA ARG A 60 -0.85 12.34 3.50
C ARG A 60 -1.88 13.46 3.74
N ALA A 61 -2.10 14.30 2.73
CA ALA A 61 -3.03 15.42 2.81
C ALA A 61 -4.49 14.94 2.76
N ASP A 62 -4.79 14.01 1.86
CA ASP A 62 -6.11 13.39 1.74
C ASP A 62 -6.46 12.58 2.99
N LEU A 63 -5.51 11.79 3.51
CA LEU A 63 -5.68 11.06 4.77
C LEU A 63 -5.96 12.04 5.92
N ALA A 64 -5.18 13.11 6.05
CA ALA A 64 -5.39 14.12 7.09
C ALA A 64 -6.76 14.80 6.96
N LYS A 65 -7.22 15.07 5.73
CA LYS A 65 -8.56 15.61 5.45
C LYS A 65 -9.64 14.62 5.87
N ILE A 66 -9.56 13.37 5.45
CA ILE A 66 -10.54 12.32 5.79
C ILE A 66 -10.63 12.15 7.31
N ILE A 67 -9.49 12.08 8.00
CA ILE A 67 -9.43 11.92 9.46
C ILE A 67 -10.08 13.13 10.16
N ARG A 68 -9.67 14.35 9.82
CA ARG A 68 -10.20 15.57 10.44
C ARG A 68 -11.68 15.77 10.13
N GLY A 69 -12.09 15.55 8.88
CA GLY A 69 -13.49 15.66 8.45
C GLY A 69 -14.39 14.61 9.10
N SER A 70 -13.89 13.38 9.29
CA SER A 70 -14.59 12.34 10.04
C SER A 70 -14.74 12.70 11.51
N TRP A 71 -13.66 13.19 12.15
CA TRP A 71 -13.70 13.63 13.54
C TRP A 71 -14.70 14.77 13.78
N GLN A 72 -14.71 15.77 12.90
CA GLN A 72 -15.68 16.87 12.97
C GLN A 72 -17.12 16.40 12.76
N ALA A 73 -17.35 15.46 11.85
CA ALA A 73 -18.68 14.89 11.62
C ALA A 73 -19.22 14.15 12.84
N VAL A 74 -18.34 13.44 13.57
CA VAL A 74 -18.67 12.80 14.86
C VAL A 74 -19.05 13.85 15.89
N GLN A 75 -18.23 14.89 16.08
CA GLN A 75 -18.50 15.96 17.05
C GLN A 75 -19.81 16.70 16.78
N ARG A 76 -20.09 17.00 15.51
CA ARG A 76 -21.30 17.74 15.09
C ARG A 76 -22.53 16.87 14.89
N ARG A 77 -22.42 15.54 15.07
CA ARG A 77 -23.47 14.55 14.78
C ARG A 77 -23.99 14.62 13.34
N THR A 78 -23.13 14.98 12.39
CA THR A 78 -23.43 15.09 10.95
C THR A 78 -22.78 13.98 10.13
N LEU A 79 -22.57 12.80 10.74
CA LEU A 79 -21.85 11.65 10.18
C LEU A 79 -22.05 11.44 8.68
N TRP A 80 -23.22 10.94 8.28
CA TRP A 80 -23.52 10.59 6.89
C TRP A 80 -23.70 11.80 5.96
N GLN A 81 -23.79 13.01 6.51
CA GLN A 81 -23.80 14.25 5.73
C GLN A 81 -22.37 14.64 5.30
N SER A 82 -21.35 14.24 6.06
CA SER A 82 -19.94 14.46 5.71
C SER A 82 -19.49 13.46 4.65
N ALA A 83 -19.01 13.98 3.51
CA ALA A 83 -18.40 13.16 2.46
C ALA A 83 -17.14 12.44 2.96
N ASP A 84 -16.36 13.09 3.83
CA ASP A 84 -15.13 12.54 4.39
C ASP A 84 -15.42 11.33 5.31
N PHE A 85 -16.45 11.43 6.15
CA PHE A 85 -16.88 10.32 7.02
C PHE A 85 -17.42 9.14 6.20
N ARG A 86 -18.24 9.43 5.18
CA ARG A 86 -18.74 8.40 4.26
C ARG A 86 -17.60 7.66 3.57
N LEU A 87 -16.60 8.39 3.07
CA LEU A 87 -15.44 7.79 2.43
C LEU A 87 -14.66 6.90 3.41
N ALA A 88 -14.40 7.38 4.63
CA ALA A 88 -13.76 6.58 5.68
C ALA A 88 -14.57 5.31 5.99
N ALA A 89 -15.90 5.42 6.11
CA ALA A 89 -16.77 4.27 6.37
C ALA A 89 -16.71 3.24 5.24
N TRP A 90 -16.76 3.68 3.97
CA TRP A 90 -16.68 2.78 2.82
C TRP A 90 -15.31 2.09 2.71
N ILE A 91 -14.21 2.80 2.99
CA ILE A 91 -12.88 2.19 3.05
C ILE A 91 -12.85 1.11 4.14
N THR A 92 -13.34 1.41 5.34
CA THR A 92 -13.39 0.44 6.45
C THR A 92 -14.21 -0.79 6.08
N ILE A 93 -15.41 -0.61 5.52
CA ILE A 93 -16.29 -1.72 5.11
C ILE A 93 -15.62 -2.57 4.02
N GLY A 94 -14.97 -1.94 3.04
CA GLY A 94 -14.26 -2.63 1.96
C GLY A 94 -13.05 -3.45 2.44
N THR A 95 -12.40 -3.03 3.53
CA THR A 95 -11.22 -3.71 4.09
C THR A 95 -11.57 -4.89 5.00
N ILE A 96 -12.77 -4.91 5.61
CA ILE A 96 -13.18 -5.97 6.56
C ILE A 96 -13.05 -7.39 5.97
N PRO A 97 -13.58 -7.69 4.77
CA PRO A 97 -13.45 -9.04 4.22
C PRO A 97 -12.00 -9.47 4.04
N ALA A 98 -11.12 -8.55 3.61
CA ALA A 98 -9.71 -8.84 3.43
C ALA A 98 -9.01 -9.17 4.76
N VAL A 99 -9.37 -8.49 5.86
CA VAL A 99 -8.82 -8.75 7.21
C VAL A 99 -9.37 -10.04 7.82
N ILE A 100 -10.60 -10.42 7.51
CA ILE A 100 -11.22 -11.64 8.06
C ILE A 100 -10.74 -12.89 7.31
N VAL A 101 -10.62 -12.80 5.98
CA VAL A 101 -10.30 -13.95 5.12
C VAL A 101 -8.80 -14.12 4.88
N GLY A 102 -8.06 -13.00 4.76
CA GLY A 102 -6.62 -12.98 4.53
C GLY A 102 -5.82 -13.28 5.79
#